data_AF-A0A2J6NLZ5-F1
#
_entry.id   AF-A0A2J6NLZ5-F1
#
_cell.length_a   1.000
_cell.length_b   1.000
_cell.length_c   1.000
_cell.angle_alpha   90.00
_cell.angle_beta   90.00
_cell.angle_gamma   90.00
#
_symmetry.space_group_name_H-M   'P 1'
#
loop_
_entity.id
_entity.type
_entity.pdbx_description
1 polymer ?
#
loop_
_entity_poly.entity_id
_entity_poly.type
_entity_poly.pdbx_seq_one_letter_code
_entity_poly.pdbx_strand_id
1 'polypeptide(L)'
;MINTKQKMVASNVFHRLGLAALIMVAWIVGFELVTYLIGLAFSHNLTSFLVSLQGIPETLVAFLPVILVAYFLVTPYSDFKWAIQNGISRSTLWQGRLIALLLSSTLVYLVDELLTMAYRPLGDWQEILINFGGLLTMVFTCQAIGNGFSLLNRKWKVIVGIGLPVVAVILLMMLVSGLSNLSTGMLPTYQHDHFVGPLAWVFNLTLSPATPWIVWAIYLAIIIYLTKLFNDHLQLRRD
;
A
#
# COMPACT_ATOMS: atom_id res chain seq x y z
N MET A 1 -6.12 11.95 24.97
CA MET A 1 -7.55 11.59 24.80
C MET A 1 -7.95 11.80 23.35
N ILE A 2 -8.48 10.77 22.68
CA ILE A 2 -8.99 10.92 21.30
C ILE A 2 -10.30 11.69 21.35
N ASN A 3 -10.37 12.81 20.62
CA ASN A 3 -11.55 13.66 20.51
C ASN A 3 -12.71 12.88 19.83
N THR A 4 -13.94 13.07 20.27
CA THR A 4 -15.15 12.43 19.72
C THR A 4 -15.22 12.55 18.19
N LYS A 5 -14.85 13.69 17.62
CA LYS A 5 -14.82 13.89 16.16
C LYS A 5 -13.74 13.04 15.47
N GLN A 6 -12.58 12.82 16.09
CA GLN A 6 -11.53 11.93 15.56
C GLN A 6 -12.00 10.47 15.57
N LYS A 7 -12.67 10.03 16.65
CA LYS A 7 -13.27 8.68 16.73
C LYS A 7 -14.30 8.46 15.64
N MET A 8 -15.14 9.47 15.37
CA MET A 8 -16.15 9.40 14.31
C MET A 8 -15.51 9.23 12.93
N VAL A 9 -14.44 9.99 12.63
CA VAL A 9 -13.68 9.83 11.37
C VAL A 9 -13.07 8.43 11.28
N ALA A 10 -12.39 7.99 12.34
CA ALA A 10 -11.70 6.70 12.34
C ALA A 10 -12.69 5.53 12.17
N SER A 11 -13.82 5.57 12.88
CA SER A 11 -14.90 4.58 12.76
C SER A 11 -15.50 4.55 11.35
N ASN A 12 -15.78 5.72 10.76
CA ASN A 12 -16.31 5.79 9.40
C ASN A 12 -15.33 5.23 8.35
N VAL A 13 -14.04 5.56 8.47
CA VAL A 13 -12.99 5.01 7.59
C VAL A 13 -12.91 3.49 7.74
N PHE A 14 -12.86 3.01 8.99
CA PHE A 14 -12.76 1.59 9.28
C PHE A 14 -13.98 0.81 8.77
N HIS A 15 -15.19 1.36 8.94
CA HIS A 15 -16.42 0.77 8.45
C HIS A 15 -16.44 0.67 6.92
N ARG A 16 -16.09 1.75 6.21
CA ARG A 16 -16.04 1.76 4.73
C ARG A 16 -14.97 0.82 4.19
N LEU A 17 -13.79 0.80 4.81
CA LEU A 17 -12.72 -0.13 4.46
C LEU A 17 -13.17 -1.59 4.71
N GLY A 18 -13.80 -1.86 5.85
CA GLY A 18 -14.32 -3.20 6.18
C GLY A 18 -15.37 -3.68 5.18
N LEU A 19 -16.29 -2.81 4.76
CA LEU A 19 -17.26 -3.14 3.70
C LEU A 19 -16.57 -3.40 2.36
N ALA A 20 -15.61 -2.57 1.97
CA ALA A 20 -14.83 -2.77 0.74
C ALA A 20 -14.07 -4.10 0.77
N ALA A 21 -13.45 -4.43 1.90
CA ALA A 21 -12.77 -5.70 2.11
C ALA A 21 -13.73 -6.89 2.02
N LEU A 22 -14.89 -6.85 2.70
CA LEU A 22 -15.89 -7.91 2.66
C LEU A 22 -16.42 -8.17 1.24
N ILE A 23 -16.72 -7.10 0.49
CA ILE A 23 -17.20 -7.22 -0.89
C ILE A 23 -16.12 -7.89 -1.76
N MET A 24 -14.86 -7.47 -1.63
CA MET A 24 -13.76 -8.03 -2.41
C MET A 24 -13.47 -9.48 -2.03
N VAL A 25 -13.47 -9.81 -0.74
CA VAL A 25 -13.32 -11.19 -0.25
C VAL A 25 -14.43 -12.07 -0.83
N ALA A 26 -15.69 -11.61 -0.78
CA ALA A 26 -16.81 -12.35 -1.36
C ALA A 26 -16.64 -12.57 -2.88
N TRP A 27 -16.12 -11.59 -3.61
CA TRP A 27 -15.81 -11.73 -5.03
C TRP A 27 -14.69 -12.73 -5.32
N ILE A 28 -13.58 -12.65 -4.59
CA ILE A 28 -12.42 -13.55 -4.76
C ILE A 28 -12.83 -14.99 -4.45
N VAL A 29 -13.41 -15.20 -3.27
CA VAL A 29 -13.87 -16.52 -2.82
C VAL A 29 -14.96 -17.05 -3.76
N GLY A 30 -15.90 -16.20 -4.19
CA GLY A 30 -16.95 -16.59 -5.12
C GLY A 30 -16.42 -17.01 -6.48
N PHE A 31 -15.45 -16.26 -7.03
CA PHE A 31 -14.80 -16.59 -8.30
C PHE A 31 -14.04 -17.91 -8.21
N GLU A 32 -13.24 -18.11 -7.16
CA GLU A 32 -12.49 -19.34 -6.93
C GLU A 32 -13.39 -20.55 -6.71
N LEU A 33 -14.46 -20.41 -5.93
CA LEU A 33 -15.42 -21.50 -5.76
C LEU A 33 -16.04 -21.91 -7.09
N VAL A 34 -16.39 -20.95 -7.96
CA VAL A 34 -16.93 -21.25 -9.29
C VAL A 34 -15.88 -21.97 -10.14
N THR A 35 -14.63 -21.51 -10.18
CA THR A 35 -13.57 -22.17 -10.96
C THR A 35 -13.27 -23.58 -10.45
N TYR A 36 -13.21 -23.79 -9.13
CA TYR A 36 -13.01 -25.11 -8.53
C TYR A 36 -14.18 -26.05 -8.76
N LEU A 37 -15.43 -25.55 -8.70
CA LEU A 37 -16.63 -26.34 -9.02
C LEU A 37 -16.68 -26.76 -10.49
N ILE A 38 -16.28 -25.87 -11.41
CA ILE A 38 -16.13 -26.22 -12.83
C ILE A 38 -15.05 -27.32 -12.98
N GLY A 39 -13.92 -27.18 -12.30
CA GLY A 39 -12.86 -28.20 -12.29
C GLY A 39 -13.34 -29.55 -11.77
N LEU A 40 -14.16 -29.56 -10.71
CA LEU A 40 -14.78 -30.77 -10.18
C LEU A 40 -15.77 -31.40 -11.18
N ALA A 41 -16.59 -30.59 -11.85
CA ALA A 41 -17.56 -31.06 -12.84
C ALA A 41 -16.88 -31.75 -14.04
N PHE A 42 -15.69 -31.32 -14.45
CA PHE A 42 -14.94 -31.96 -15.53
C PHE A 42 -14.11 -33.15 -15.06
N SER A 43 -13.34 -32.99 -13.97
CA SER A 43 -12.39 -34.02 -13.51
C SER A 43 -13.03 -35.13 -12.69
N HIS A 44 -14.23 -34.91 -12.15
CA HIS A 44 -14.92 -35.80 -11.20
C HIS A 44 -14.06 -36.20 -9.97
N ASN A 45 -12.99 -35.47 -9.71
CA ASN A 45 -12.03 -35.81 -8.67
C ASN A 45 -12.20 -34.93 -7.42
N LEU A 46 -12.86 -35.50 -6.40
CA LEU A 46 -13.09 -34.82 -5.13
C LEU A 46 -11.81 -34.49 -4.38
N THR A 47 -10.75 -35.30 -4.48
CA THR A 47 -9.50 -35.00 -3.77
C THR A 47 -8.81 -33.78 -4.36
N SER A 48 -8.80 -33.65 -5.69
CA SER A 48 -8.29 -32.46 -6.37
C SER A 48 -9.08 -31.20 -5.97
N PHE A 49 -10.40 -31.29 -5.88
CA PHE A 49 -11.24 -30.18 -5.43
C PHE A 49 -10.93 -29.75 -3.99
N LEU A 50 -10.79 -30.70 -3.07
CA LEU A 50 -10.45 -30.40 -1.66
C LEU A 50 -9.06 -29.76 -1.53
N VAL A 51 -8.10 -30.17 -2.34
CA VAL A 51 -6.77 -29.53 -2.40
C VAL A 51 -6.89 -28.10 -2.94
N SER A 52 -7.69 -27.87 -3.98
CA SER A 52 -7.89 -26.52 -4.53
C SER A 52 -8.51 -25.55 -3.51
N LEU A 53 -9.41 -26.02 -2.61
CA LEU A 53 -9.97 -25.18 -1.54
C LEU A 53 -8.91 -24.67 -0.56
N GLN A 54 -7.77 -25.36 -0.41
CA GLN A 54 -6.66 -24.92 0.43
C GLN A 54 -5.92 -23.70 -0.15
N GLY A 55 -6.15 -23.36 -1.42
CA GLY A 55 -5.58 -22.17 -2.06
C GLY A 55 -6.30 -20.85 -1.73
N ILE A 56 -7.55 -20.91 -1.24
CA ILE A 56 -8.35 -19.70 -0.94
C ILE A 56 -7.65 -18.78 0.08
N PRO A 57 -7.08 -19.28 1.20
CA PRO A 57 -6.34 -18.42 2.12
C PRO A 57 -5.14 -17.71 1.48
N GLU A 58 -4.42 -18.37 0.57
CA GLU A 58 -3.23 -17.81 -0.10
C GLU A 58 -3.59 -16.62 -1.00
N THR A 59 -4.70 -16.71 -1.73
CA THR A 59 -5.16 -15.59 -2.55
C THR A 59 -5.65 -14.42 -1.70
N LEU A 60 -6.33 -14.68 -0.58
CA LEU A 60 -6.78 -13.64 0.34
C LEU A 60 -5.62 -12.85 0.96
N VAL A 61 -4.53 -13.53 1.33
CA VAL A 61 -3.25 -12.93 1.79
C VAL A 61 -2.72 -11.94 0.75
N ALA A 62 -2.75 -12.29 -0.53
CA ALA A 62 -2.29 -11.40 -1.60
C ALA A 62 -3.17 -10.14 -1.79
N PHE A 63 -4.49 -10.26 -1.60
CA PHE A 63 -5.44 -9.18 -1.93
C PHE A 63 -5.77 -8.25 -0.76
N LEU A 64 -5.69 -8.70 0.51
CA LEU A 64 -6.00 -7.85 1.66
C LEU A 64 -5.11 -6.59 1.76
N PRO A 65 -3.78 -6.67 1.60
CA PRO A 65 -2.90 -5.49 1.51
C PRO A 65 -3.26 -4.58 0.34
N VAL A 66 -3.62 -5.15 -0.82
CA VAL A 66 -3.98 -4.38 -2.02
C VAL A 66 -5.23 -3.54 -1.78
N ILE A 67 -6.25 -4.10 -1.12
CA ILE A 67 -7.49 -3.38 -0.78
C ILE A 67 -7.19 -2.21 0.17
N LEU A 68 -6.37 -2.46 1.19
CA LEU A 68 -5.95 -1.43 2.15
C LEU A 68 -5.25 -0.27 1.43
N VAL A 69 -4.27 -0.59 0.59
CA VAL A 69 -3.51 0.39 -0.20
C VAL A 69 -4.43 1.18 -1.14
N ALA A 70 -5.28 0.48 -1.89
CA ALA A 70 -6.21 1.09 -2.83
C ALA A 70 -7.21 2.02 -2.13
N TYR A 71 -7.70 1.65 -0.95
CA TYR A 71 -8.60 2.48 -0.17
C TYR A 71 -7.93 3.81 0.18
N PHE A 72 -6.72 3.80 0.75
CA PHE A 72 -6.04 5.04 1.16
C PHE A 72 -5.56 5.89 -0.01
N LEU A 73 -5.36 5.28 -1.19
CA LEU A 73 -5.06 5.98 -2.44
C LEU A 73 -6.28 6.74 -3.00
N VAL A 74 -7.47 6.13 -3.01
CA VAL A 74 -8.63 6.63 -3.77
C VAL A 74 -9.59 7.49 -2.95
N THR A 75 -9.77 7.17 -1.67
CA THR A 75 -10.75 7.83 -0.78
C THR A 75 -10.40 9.19 -0.16
N PRO A 76 -9.17 9.76 -0.26
CA PRO A 76 -8.85 11.04 0.36
C PRO A 76 -9.84 12.19 0.12
N TYR A 77 -10.30 12.36 -1.12
CA TYR A 77 -11.22 13.46 -1.44
C TYR A 77 -12.64 13.21 -0.93
N SER A 78 -13.14 11.97 -1.01
CA SER A 78 -14.48 11.62 -0.52
C SER A 78 -14.57 11.76 0.99
N ASP A 79 -13.51 11.36 1.71
CA ASP A 79 -13.43 11.50 3.17
C ASP A 79 -13.35 12.97 3.57
N PHE A 80 -12.59 13.77 2.82
CA PHE A 80 -12.54 15.22 3.01
C PHE A 80 -13.91 15.87 2.81
N LYS A 81 -14.60 15.57 1.70
CA LYS A 81 -15.94 16.13 1.43
C LYS A 81 -16.92 15.77 2.55
N TRP A 82 -16.93 14.50 2.97
CA TRP A 82 -17.76 14.04 4.07
C TRP A 82 -17.41 14.75 5.39
N ALA A 83 -16.13 14.92 5.71
CA ALA A 83 -15.69 15.57 6.95
C ALA A 83 -16.13 17.04 7.02
N ILE A 84 -15.96 17.80 5.93
CA ILE A 84 -16.37 19.21 5.89
C ILE A 84 -17.89 19.36 5.97
N GLN A 85 -18.66 18.47 5.31
CA GLN A 85 -20.12 18.44 5.42
C GLN A 85 -20.62 18.18 6.85
N ASN A 86 -19.86 17.44 7.66
CA ASN A 86 -20.17 17.16 9.05
C ASN A 86 -19.51 18.15 10.05
N GLY A 87 -18.96 19.27 9.58
CA GLY A 87 -18.33 20.29 10.44
C GLY A 87 -17.07 19.78 11.18
N ILE A 88 -16.33 18.86 10.58
CA ILE A 88 -15.07 18.32 11.09
C ILE A 88 -13.90 19.12 10.47
N SER A 89 -12.96 19.56 11.30
CA SER A 89 -11.79 20.30 10.82
C SER A 89 -10.82 19.40 10.04
N ARG A 90 -10.02 19.99 9.15
CA ARG A 90 -9.02 19.27 8.33
C ARG A 90 -7.97 18.56 9.18
N SER A 91 -7.50 19.22 10.24
CA SER A 91 -6.53 18.64 11.18
C SER A 91 -7.12 17.43 11.91
N THR A 92 -8.38 17.54 12.35
CA THR A 92 -9.10 16.42 13.00
C THR A 92 -9.33 15.26 12.04
N LEU A 93 -9.62 15.53 10.76
CA LEU A 93 -9.75 14.53 9.71
C LEU A 93 -8.42 13.78 9.52
N TRP A 94 -7.30 14.49 9.36
CA TRP A 94 -5.99 13.88 9.16
C TRP A 94 -5.61 12.97 10.33
N GLN A 95 -5.80 13.45 11.56
CA GLN A 95 -5.54 12.66 12.77
C GLN A 95 -6.44 11.40 12.83
N GLY A 96 -7.74 11.54 12.51
CA GLY A 96 -8.66 10.41 12.46
C GLY A 96 -8.30 9.38 11.39
N ARG A 97 -7.89 9.84 10.20
CA ARG A 97 -7.43 8.95 9.10
C ARG A 97 -6.10 8.28 9.44
N LEU A 98 -5.19 8.95 10.13
CA LEU A 98 -3.92 8.36 10.59
C LEU A 98 -4.17 7.25 11.62
N ILE A 99 -5.06 7.48 12.59
CA ILE A 99 -5.46 6.44 13.55
C ILE A 99 -6.10 5.25 12.82
N ALA A 100 -7.02 5.53 11.88
CA ALA A 100 -7.65 4.48 11.09
C ALA A 100 -6.63 3.68 10.28
N LEU A 101 -5.67 4.34 9.63
CA LEU A 101 -4.59 3.73 8.86
C LEU A 101 -3.77 2.78 9.73
N LEU A 102 -3.32 3.24 10.90
CA LEU A 102 -2.54 2.40 11.80
C LEU A 102 -3.34 1.18 12.26
N LEU A 103 -4.57 1.37 12.72
CA LEU A 103 -5.44 0.28 13.18
C LEU A 103 -5.74 -0.72 12.05
N SER A 104 -6.08 -0.24 10.85
CA SER A 104 -6.37 -1.11 9.72
C SER A 104 -5.13 -1.84 9.21
N SER A 105 -3.97 -1.19 9.23
CA SER A 105 -2.70 -1.84 8.81
C SER A 105 -2.30 -2.93 9.79
N THR A 106 -2.43 -2.66 11.10
CA THR A 106 -2.22 -3.70 12.12
C THR A 106 -3.20 -4.85 11.96
N LEU A 107 -4.50 -4.56 11.76
CA LEU A 107 -5.51 -5.60 11.58
C LEU A 107 -5.23 -6.46 10.34
N VAL A 108 -4.97 -5.82 9.20
CA VAL A 108 -4.67 -6.53 7.95
C VAL A 108 -3.42 -7.39 8.11
N TYR A 109 -2.36 -6.87 8.72
CA TYR A 109 -1.15 -7.62 8.98
C TYR A 109 -1.37 -8.82 9.92
N LEU A 110 -2.17 -8.66 10.98
CA LEU A 110 -2.51 -9.77 11.87
C LEU A 110 -3.32 -10.86 11.15
N VAL A 111 -4.27 -10.48 10.30
CA VAL A 111 -5.03 -11.44 9.49
C VAL A 111 -4.11 -12.16 8.50
N ASP A 112 -3.18 -11.44 7.88
CA ASP A 112 -2.18 -11.99 6.95
C ASP A 112 -1.28 -13.03 7.63
N GLU A 113 -0.72 -12.72 8.80
CA GLU A 113 0.07 -13.66 9.59
C GLU A 113 -0.78 -14.87 10.02
N LEU A 114 -2.02 -14.68 10.47
CA LEU A 114 -2.90 -15.79 10.84
C LEU A 114 -3.23 -16.73 9.66
N LEU A 115 -3.42 -16.18 8.46
CA LEU A 115 -3.69 -16.98 7.26
C LEU A 115 -2.43 -17.71 6.77
N THR A 116 -1.25 -17.09 6.93
CA THR A 116 0.03 -17.68 6.51
C THR A 116 0.57 -18.73 7.48
N MET A 117 0.15 -18.70 8.75
CA MET A 117 0.50 -19.72 9.76
C MET A 117 0.13 -21.15 9.37
N ALA A 118 -0.81 -21.33 8.43
CA ALA A 118 -1.19 -22.64 7.92
C ALA A 118 -0.07 -23.33 7.11
N TYR A 119 0.86 -22.55 6.54
CA TYR A 119 1.90 -23.06 5.63
C TYR A 119 3.30 -22.52 5.90
N ARG A 120 3.44 -21.50 6.76
CA ARG A 120 4.73 -20.93 7.16
C ARG A 120 4.75 -20.67 8.68
N PRO A 121 5.82 -21.01 9.41
CA PRO A 121 5.96 -20.61 10.81
C PRO A 121 6.08 -19.09 10.94
N LEU A 122 5.70 -18.57 12.11
CA LEU A 122 5.88 -17.15 12.44
C LEU A 122 7.34 -16.74 12.23
N GLY A 123 7.55 -15.64 11.52
CA GLY A 123 8.88 -15.09 11.25
C GLY A 123 9.60 -14.61 12.52
N ASP A 124 10.92 -14.47 12.42
CA ASP A 124 11.69 -13.81 13.47
C ASP A 124 11.28 -12.34 13.61
N TRP A 125 11.60 -11.70 14.74
CA TRP A 125 11.18 -10.33 15.04
C TRP A 125 11.61 -9.32 13.95
N GLN A 126 12.78 -9.55 13.34
CA GLN A 126 13.27 -8.71 12.23
C GLN A 126 12.38 -8.86 10.99
N GLU A 127 11.93 -10.07 10.70
CA GLU A 127 11.06 -10.36 9.56
C GLU A 127 9.68 -9.71 9.73
N ILE A 128 9.13 -9.81 10.95
CA ILE A 128 7.88 -9.15 11.31
C ILE A 128 8.00 -7.64 11.11
N LEU A 129 9.10 -7.03 11.58
CA LEU A 129 9.34 -5.60 11.39
C LEU A 129 9.45 -5.21 9.93
N ILE A 130 10.16 -5.99 9.12
CA ILE A 130 10.36 -5.69 7.70
C ILE A 130 9.02 -5.79 6.95
N ASN A 131 8.24 -6.84 7.19
CA ASN A 131 6.97 -7.07 6.52
C ASN A 131 5.92 -6.04 6.94
N PHE A 132 5.72 -5.84 8.24
CA PHE A 132 4.80 -4.84 8.75
C PHE A 132 5.24 -3.41 8.41
N GLY A 133 6.54 -3.12 8.55
CA GLY A 133 7.13 -1.83 8.18
C GLY A 133 6.97 -1.54 6.69
N GLY A 134 7.15 -2.54 5.83
CA GLY A 134 6.89 -2.46 4.40
C GLY A 134 5.43 -2.14 4.07
N LEU A 135 4.49 -2.85 4.70
CA LEU A 135 3.05 -2.57 4.56
C LEU A 135 2.72 -1.14 4.98
N LEU A 136 3.15 -0.71 6.17
CA LEU A 136 2.92 0.66 6.65
C LEU A 136 3.48 1.69 5.68
N THR A 137 4.70 1.47 5.19
CA THR A 137 5.37 2.37 4.24
C THR A 137 4.56 2.51 2.96
N MET A 138 4.06 1.40 2.43
CA MET A 138 3.22 1.38 1.23
C MET A 138 1.91 2.15 1.44
N VAL A 139 1.22 1.89 2.55
CA VAL A 139 -0.07 2.52 2.84
C VAL A 139 0.10 4.03 3.11
N PHE A 140 1.11 4.45 3.86
CA PHE A 140 1.44 5.87 4.06
C PHE A 140 1.80 6.56 2.74
N THR A 141 2.60 5.90 1.89
CA THR A 141 2.96 6.42 0.57
C THR A 141 1.73 6.61 -0.30
N CYS A 142 0.85 5.60 -0.36
CA CYS A 142 -0.38 5.69 -1.12
C CYS A 142 -1.37 6.71 -0.55
N GLN A 143 -1.42 6.90 0.76
CA GLN A 143 -2.18 8.00 1.36
C GLN A 143 -1.61 9.37 0.96
N ALA A 144 -0.29 9.53 0.95
CA ALA A 144 0.36 10.77 0.52
C ALA A 144 0.05 11.07 -0.95
N ILE A 145 0.22 10.06 -1.80
CA ILE A 145 -0.10 10.13 -3.23
C ILE A 145 -1.58 10.45 -3.41
N GLY A 146 -2.47 9.74 -2.74
CA GLY A 146 -3.92 9.97 -2.81
C GLY A 146 -4.34 11.37 -2.36
N ASN A 147 -3.72 11.89 -1.28
CA ASN A 147 -3.91 13.27 -0.84
C ASN A 147 -3.37 14.28 -1.87
N GLY A 148 -2.26 13.96 -2.54
CA GLY A 148 -1.73 14.78 -3.65
C GLY A 148 -2.66 14.77 -4.86
N PHE A 149 -3.14 13.60 -5.29
CA PHE A 149 -4.12 13.47 -6.36
C PHE A 149 -5.42 14.20 -6.04
N SER A 150 -5.85 14.21 -4.78
CA SER A 150 -7.05 14.95 -4.36
C SER A 150 -6.87 16.47 -4.33
N LEU A 151 -5.69 17.00 -4.63
CA LEU A 151 -5.48 18.43 -4.93
C LEU A 151 -5.64 18.74 -6.43
N LEU A 152 -5.34 17.78 -7.32
CA LEU A 152 -5.36 17.99 -8.76
C LEU A 152 -6.76 18.11 -9.34
N ASN A 153 -6.99 19.02 -10.30
CA ASN A 153 -8.25 19.12 -11.05
C ASN A 153 -8.55 17.86 -11.87
N ARG A 154 -9.83 17.62 -12.22
CA ARG A 154 -10.29 16.39 -12.90
C ARG A 154 -9.47 16.05 -14.15
N LYS A 155 -9.06 17.06 -14.94
CA LYS A 155 -8.19 16.89 -16.13
C LYS A 155 -6.77 16.45 -15.76
N TRP A 156 -6.17 17.06 -14.74
CA TRP A 156 -4.82 16.74 -14.28
C TRP A 156 -4.73 15.37 -13.59
N LYS A 157 -5.82 14.91 -12.94
CA LYS A 157 -5.88 13.55 -12.38
C LYS A 157 -5.70 12.47 -13.45
N VAL A 158 -6.31 12.65 -14.63
CA VAL A 158 -6.17 11.71 -15.74
C VAL A 158 -4.76 11.74 -16.30
N ILE A 159 -4.19 12.94 -16.48
CA ILE A 159 -2.82 13.11 -17.01
C ILE A 159 -1.79 12.49 -16.07
N VAL A 160 -1.85 12.79 -14.77
CA VAL A 160 -0.91 12.23 -13.78
C VAL A 160 -1.20 10.75 -13.55
N GLY A 161 -2.46 10.32 -13.61
CA GLY A 161 -2.85 8.91 -13.46
C GLY A 161 -2.35 8.01 -14.59
N ILE A 162 -2.17 8.54 -15.80
CA ILE A 162 -1.59 7.82 -16.95
C ILE A 162 -0.07 8.03 -17.01
N GLY A 163 0.41 9.24 -16.72
CA GLY A 163 1.83 9.58 -16.80
C GLY A 163 2.68 8.87 -15.75
N LEU A 164 2.16 8.68 -14.54
CA LEU A 164 2.91 8.09 -13.43
C LEU A 164 3.20 6.59 -13.66
N PRO A 165 2.27 5.75 -14.13
CA PRO A 165 2.57 4.38 -14.58
C PRO A 165 3.62 4.31 -15.68
N VAL A 166 3.54 5.19 -16.68
CA VAL A 166 4.49 5.21 -17.81
C VAL A 166 5.91 5.54 -17.32
N VAL A 167 6.06 6.58 -16.50
CA VAL A 167 7.35 6.95 -15.90
C VAL A 167 7.86 5.85 -14.97
N ALA A 168 6.98 5.19 -14.21
CA ALA A 168 7.36 4.08 -13.34
C ALA A 168 7.86 2.87 -14.13
N VAL A 169 7.22 2.52 -15.25
CA VAL A 169 7.69 1.45 -16.15
C VAL A 169 9.05 1.79 -16.74
N ILE A 170 9.26 3.03 -17.18
CA ILE A 170 10.56 3.49 -17.70
C ILE A 170 11.64 3.39 -16.62
N LEU A 171 11.36 3.87 -15.40
CA LEU A 171 12.31 3.76 -14.27
C LEU A 171 12.60 2.31 -13.88
N LEU A 172 11.60 1.42 -13.91
CA LEU A 172 11.78 -0.02 -13.67
C LEU A 172 12.65 -0.66 -14.74
N MET A 173 12.43 -0.34 -16.02
CA MET A 173 13.29 -0.81 -17.11
C MET A 173 14.72 -0.32 -16.93
N MET A 174 14.92 0.94 -16.56
CA MET A 174 16.24 1.51 -16.29
C MET A 174 16.93 0.86 -15.08
N LEU A 175 16.17 0.53 -14.04
CA LEU A 175 16.69 -0.14 -12.83
C LEU A 175 17.07 -1.60 -13.12
N VAL A 176 16.27 -2.32 -13.89
CA VAL A 176 16.59 -3.69 -14.37
C VAL A 176 17.83 -3.68 -15.25
N SER A 177 17.95 -2.71 -16.17
CA SER A 177 19.17 -2.53 -16.96
C SER A 177 20.38 -2.20 -16.06
N GLY A 178 20.22 -1.34 -15.06
CA GLY A 178 21.26 -1.03 -14.08
C GLY A 178 21.73 -2.24 -13.25
N LEU A 179 20.79 -3.07 -12.77
CA LEU A 179 21.08 -4.29 -12.03
C LEU A 179 21.74 -5.37 -12.92
N SER A 180 21.31 -5.49 -14.19
CA SER A 180 21.92 -6.44 -15.13
C SER A 180 23.40 -6.11 -15.38
N ASN A 181 23.76 -4.83 -15.47
CA ASN A 181 25.14 -4.38 -15.63
C ASN A 181 26.00 -4.61 -14.37
N LEU A 182 25.39 -4.60 -13.18
CA LEU A 182 26.06 -4.98 -11.92
C LEU A 182 26.30 -6.49 -11.83
N SER A 183 25.40 -7.32 -12.36
CA SER A 183 25.48 -8.78 -12.31
C SER A 183 26.54 -9.40 -13.24
N THR A 184 26.94 -8.69 -14.29
CA THR A 184 27.93 -9.17 -15.27
C THR A 184 29.39 -8.86 -14.92
N GLY A 185 29.68 -8.40 -13.70
CA GLY A 185 31.04 -8.18 -13.20
C GLY A 185 31.82 -7.03 -13.88
N MET A 186 31.21 -6.31 -14.81
CA MET A 186 31.74 -5.06 -15.33
C MET A 186 31.32 -3.92 -14.42
N LEU A 187 32.06 -3.69 -13.34
CA LEU A 187 32.07 -2.38 -12.70
C LEU A 187 32.46 -1.37 -13.79
N PRO A 188 31.59 -0.43 -14.18
CA PRO A 188 32.02 0.65 -15.04
C PRO A 188 33.10 1.38 -14.25
N THR A 189 34.31 1.31 -14.77
CA THR A 189 35.42 2.15 -14.36
C THR A 189 34.89 3.56 -14.24
N TYR A 190 35.10 4.17 -13.07
CA TYR A 190 34.76 5.55 -12.74
C TYR A 190 34.97 6.48 -13.95
N GLN A 191 33.91 6.71 -14.72
CA GLN A 191 33.85 7.78 -15.72
C GLN A 191 32.83 8.79 -15.25
N HIS A 192 33.33 10.00 -15.08
CA HIS A 192 32.73 11.13 -14.39
C HIS A 192 31.51 11.76 -15.08
N ASP A 193 30.82 11.08 -16.01
CA ASP A 193 29.93 11.77 -16.96
C ASP A 193 28.47 11.28 -17.07
N HIS A 194 27.98 10.41 -16.19
CA HIS A 194 26.56 10.02 -16.23
C HIS A 194 25.84 10.11 -14.87
N PHE A 195 24.58 10.57 -14.95
CA PHE A 195 23.58 10.88 -13.92
C PHE A 195 23.35 9.81 -12.84
N VAL A 196 24.05 8.67 -12.90
CA VAL A 196 23.97 7.51 -12.00
C VAL A 196 25.09 7.52 -10.94
N GLY A 197 26.17 8.29 -11.13
CA GLY A 197 27.22 8.50 -10.12
C GLY A 197 26.71 8.96 -8.74
N PRO A 198 25.72 9.88 -8.67
CA PRO A 198 25.08 10.28 -7.42
C PRO A 198 24.07 9.26 -6.88
N LEU A 199 24.04 8.01 -7.34
CA LEU A 199 23.26 6.93 -6.69
C LEU A 199 24.16 5.82 -6.15
N ALA A 200 25.46 5.80 -6.49
CA ALA A 200 26.42 4.85 -5.93
C ALA A 200 26.60 5.02 -4.41
N TRP A 201 26.47 6.24 -3.87
CA TRP A 201 26.44 6.46 -2.41
C TRP A 201 25.20 5.86 -1.75
N VAL A 202 24.05 5.79 -2.45
CA VAL A 202 22.82 5.15 -1.97
C VAL A 202 23.01 3.64 -1.86
N PHE A 203 23.78 3.03 -2.77
CA PHE A 203 24.15 1.61 -2.66
C PHE A 203 25.24 1.34 -1.60
N ASN A 204 26.08 2.33 -1.27
CA ASN A 204 27.02 2.27 -0.13
C ASN A 204 26.34 2.41 1.25
N LEU A 205 25.04 2.75 1.31
CA LEU A 205 24.26 2.77 2.56
C LEU A 205 24.05 1.36 3.16
N THR A 206 24.46 0.30 2.46
CA THR A 206 24.33 -1.10 2.93
C THR A 206 25.49 -1.57 3.81
N LEU A 207 26.54 -0.75 4.02
CA LEU A 207 27.74 -1.14 4.78
C LEU A 207 27.57 -1.14 6.31
N SER A 208 26.48 -0.59 6.85
CA SER A 208 26.18 -0.62 8.29
C SER A 208 24.75 -1.13 8.54
N PRO A 209 24.54 -2.06 9.49
CA PRO A 209 23.22 -2.60 9.84
C PRO A 209 22.18 -1.54 10.22
N ALA A 210 22.61 -0.36 10.66
CA ALA A 210 21.72 0.71 11.14
C ALA A 210 21.24 1.66 10.04
N THR A 211 21.99 1.78 8.94
CA THR A 211 21.75 2.80 7.91
C THR A 211 20.41 2.64 7.18
N PRO A 212 19.96 1.41 6.80
CA PRO A 212 18.63 1.24 6.17
C PRO A 212 17.49 1.72 7.07
N TRP A 213 17.58 1.50 8.39
CA TRP A 213 16.56 1.91 9.36
C TRP A 213 16.49 3.44 9.51
N ILE A 214 17.63 4.13 9.46
CA ILE A 214 17.69 5.59 9.51
C ILE A 214 17.05 6.18 8.25
N VAL A 215 17.40 5.68 7.07
CA VAL A 215 16.83 6.11 5.79
C VAL A 215 15.32 5.88 5.78
N TRP A 216 14.88 4.72 6.25
CA TRP A 216 13.46 4.38 6.36
C TRP A 216 12.70 5.32 7.31
N ALA A 217 13.27 5.65 8.47
CA ALA A 217 12.67 6.59 9.42
C ALA A 217 12.55 8.01 8.83
N ILE A 218 13.59 8.48 8.12
CA ILE A 218 13.56 9.77 7.41
C ILE A 218 12.48 9.77 6.34
N TYR A 219 12.39 8.69 5.54
CA TYR A 219 11.37 8.55 4.50
C TYR A 219 9.95 8.61 5.09
N LEU A 220 9.69 7.87 6.17
CA LEU A 220 8.40 7.92 6.85
C LEU A 220 8.07 9.31 7.38
N ALA A 221 9.05 10.02 7.98
CA ALA A 221 8.84 11.38 8.45
C ALA A 221 8.43 12.33 7.31
N ILE A 222 9.10 12.23 6.15
CA ILE A 222 8.79 13.02 4.95
C ILE A 222 7.37 12.70 4.44
N ILE A 223 7.04 11.42 4.31
CA ILE A 223 5.73 10.98 3.80
C ILE A 223 4.59 11.41 4.74
N ILE A 224 4.75 11.23 6.05
CA ILE A 224 3.77 11.67 7.05
C ILE A 224 3.59 13.19 6.96
N TYR A 225 4.68 13.95 6.83
CA TYR A 225 4.61 15.40 6.64
C TYR A 225 3.86 15.77 5.34
N LEU A 226 4.16 15.12 4.22
CA LEU A 226 3.47 15.33 2.95
C LEU A 226 1.97 15.02 3.04
N THR A 227 1.59 13.94 3.73
CA THR A 227 0.16 13.60 3.92
C THR A 227 -0.60 14.72 4.62
N LYS A 228 0.03 15.35 5.63
CA LYS A 228 -0.53 16.47 6.38
C LYS A 228 -0.60 17.73 5.53
N LEU A 229 0.51 18.09 4.89
CA LEU A 229 0.60 19.27 4.02
C LEU A 229 -0.48 19.21 2.92
N PHE A 230 -0.60 18.09 2.21
CA PHE A 230 -1.61 17.96 1.17
C PHE A 230 -3.03 18.00 1.71
N ASN A 231 -3.29 17.38 2.87
CA ASN A 231 -4.60 17.42 3.51
C ASN A 231 -5.01 18.84 3.92
N ASP A 232 -4.08 19.65 4.42
CA ASP A 232 -4.36 21.02 4.86
C ASP A 232 -4.69 21.94 3.67
N HIS A 233 -4.14 21.65 2.49
CA HIS A 233 -4.43 22.36 1.24
C HIS A 233 -5.70 21.88 0.51
N LEU A 234 -6.41 20.87 0.99
CA LEU A 234 -7.65 20.42 0.34
C LEU A 234 -8.76 21.47 0.41
N GLN A 235 -9.43 21.67 -0.72
CA GLN A 235 -10.53 22.63 -0.86
C GLN A 235 -11.78 21.95 -1.41
N LEU A 236 -12.95 22.44 -0.97
CA LEU A 236 -14.22 22.05 -1.57
C LEU A 236 -14.25 22.57 -3.00
N ARG A 237 -14.46 21.67 -3.94
CA ARG A 237 -14.59 22.04 -5.35
C ARG A 237 -16.05 22.19 -5.73
N ARG A 238 -16.32 23.12 -6.63
CA ARG A 238 -17.61 23.30 -7.31
C ARG A 238 -17.68 22.52 -8.63
N ASP A 239 -16.76 21.57 -8.84
CA ASP A 239 -16.67 20.70 -10.02
C ASP A 239 -17.94 19.87 -10.24
#